data_AF-A0A068Z0T8-F1
#
_entry.id   AF-A0A068Z0T8-F1
#
_cell.length_a   1.000
_cell.length_b   1.000
_cell.length_c   1.000
_cell.angle_alpha   90.00
_cell.angle_beta   90.00
_cell.angle_gamma   90.00
#
_symmetry.space_group_name_H-M   'P 1'
#
loop_
_entity.id
_entity.type
_entity.pdbx_description
1 polymer ?
#
loop_
_entity_poly.entity_id
_entity_poly.type
_entity_poly.pdbx_seq_one_letter_code
_entity_poly.pdbx_strand_id
1 'polypeptide(L)' 'MLTAMGSGHSEERLISSRAGLNVAVGSTQSTNFASSSSIILSASNGRDAIWSGACAGSGNKPKICKVTITGNTLVT' A
#
# COMPACT_ATOMS: atom_id res chain seq x y z
N MET A 1 3.41 7.35 10.61
CA MET A 1 3.77 7.73 9.22
C MET A 1 3.72 6.48 8.36
N LEU A 2 3.04 6.51 7.21
CA LEU A 2 3.02 5.40 6.25
C LEU A 2 3.80 5.79 5.01
N THR A 3 4.78 4.97 4.63
CA THR A 3 5.47 5.07 3.35
C THR A 3 5.05 3.89 2.48
N ALA A 4 4.57 4.18 1.28
CA ALA A 4 4.21 3.18 0.27
C ALA A 4 5.08 3.38 -0.98
N MET A 5 5.60 2.27 -1.49
CA MET A 5 6.36 2.19 -2.73
C MET A 5 5.62 1.28 -3.69
N GLY A 6 5.37 1.76 -4.91
CA GLY A 6 4.81 0.91 -5.97
C GLY A 6 5.93 0.36 -6.84
N SER A 7 6.02 -0.97 -7.00
CA SER A 7 6.97 -1.62 -7.90
C SER A 7 6.22 -2.54 -8.86
N GLY A 8 6.48 -2.50 -10.17
CA GLY A 8 5.74 -3.33 -11.14
C GLY A 8 5.69 -2.77 -12.55
N HIS A 9 4.56 -3.01 -13.24
CA HIS A 9 4.28 -2.38 -14.55
C HIS A 9 3.86 -0.92 -14.39
N SER A 10 4.34 -0.05 -15.28
CA SER A 10 4.16 1.41 -15.22
C SER A 10 2.71 1.90 -15.13
N GLU A 11 1.74 1.05 -15.48
CA GLU A 11 0.30 1.38 -15.47
C GLU A 11 -0.40 1.05 -14.14
N GLU A 12 0.32 0.54 -13.15
CA GLU A 12 -0.24 0.15 -11.86
C GLU A 12 -0.10 1.25 -10.81
N ARG A 13 -1.14 1.41 -9.99
CA ARG A 13 -1.21 2.40 -8.92
C ARG A 13 -1.67 1.77 -7.62
N LEU A 14 -1.01 2.11 -6.52
CA LEU A 14 -1.44 1.79 -5.16
C LEU A 14 -2.36 2.89 -4.66
N ILE A 15 -3.62 2.55 -4.41
CA ILE A 15 -4.62 3.47 -3.88
C ILE A 15 -4.91 3.10 -2.43
N SER A 16 -4.99 4.11 -1.56
CA SER A 16 -5.47 3.97 -0.18
C SER A 16 -6.96 4.30 -0.07
N SER A 17 -7.72 3.48 0.66
CA SER A 17 -9.15 3.70 0.94
C SER A 17 -9.42 4.93 1.79
N ARG A 18 -8.45 5.34 2.61
CA ARG A 18 -8.48 6.62 3.32
C ARG A 18 -7.72 7.63 2.47
N ALA A 19 -8.46 8.57 1.89
CA ALA A 19 -7.95 9.57 0.94
C ALA A 19 -6.65 10.19 1.45
N GLY A 20 -5.57 10.02 0.68
CA GLY A 20 -4.25 10.56 1.05
C GLY A 20 -3.07 9.86 0.40
N LEU A 21 -3.25 8.64 -0.13
CA LEU A 21 -2.18 7.86 -0.77
C LEU A 21 -2.61 7.36 -2.14
N ASN A 22 -1.87 7.76 -3.17
CA ASN A 22 -2.03 7.35 -4.56
C ASN A 22 -0.64 7.27 -5.21
N VAL A 23 -0.02 6.09 -5.14
CA VAL A 23 1.36 5.88 -5.56
C VAL A 23 1.36 5.20 -6.91
N ALA A 24 1.95 5.84 -7.91
CA ALA A 24 2.27 5.16 -9.17
C ALA A 24 3.40 4.16 -8.97
N VAL A 25 3.39 3.09 -9.77
CA VAL A 25 4.56 2.23 -9.88
C VAL A 25 5.80 3.06 -10.26
N GLY A 26 6.93 2.72 -9.64
CA GLY A 26 8.18 3.47 -9.73
C GLY A 26 8.20 4.73 -8.85
N SER A 27 7.12 5.04 -8.13
CA SER A 27 7.04 6.17 -7.22
C SER A 27 6.99 5.71 -5.76
N THR A 28 7.38 6.64 -4.89
CA THR A 28 7.25 6.52 -3.44
C THR A 28 6.40 7.66 -2.94
N GLN A 29 5.42 7.39 -2.08
CA GLN A 29 4.69 8.43 -1.39
C GLN A 29 4.67 8.11 0.10
N SER A 30 4.86 9.15 0.91
CA SER A 30 4.73 9.05 2.36
C SER A 30 3.62 9.97 2.81
N THR A 31 2.76 9.48 3.69
CA THR A 31 1.65 10.24 4.25
C THR A 31 1.48 9.97 5.73
N ASN A 32 0.97 10.95 6.45
CA ASN A 32 0.78 10.87 7.88
C ASN A 32 -0.66 10.42 8.17
N PHE A 33 -0.78 9.20 8.69
CA PHE A 33 -2.01 8.72 9.30
C PHE A 33 -1.94 8.86 10.81
N ALA A 34 -3.09 9.06 11.43
CA ALA A 34 -3.25 8.92 12.87
C ALA A 34 -2.85 7.49 13.29
N SER A 35 -2.22 7.36 14.45
CA SER A 35 -1.93 6.07 15.06
C SER A 35 -3.22 5.25 15.26
N SER A 36 -3.09 3.94 15.16
CA SER A 36 -4.17 2.96 15.16
C SER A 36 -5.17 3.07 14.00
N SER A 37 -4.83 3.80 12.93
CA SER A 37 -5.66 3.85 11.72
C SER A 37 -5.53 2.57 10.91
N SER A 38 -6.66 1.94 10.59
CA SER A 38 -6.69 0.86 9.59
C SER A 38 -6.87 1.45 8.20
N ILE A 39 -5.94 1.13 7.32
CA ILE A 39 -5.86 1.57 5.92
C ILE A 39 -5.96 0.34 5.02
N ILE A 40 -6.74 0.46 3.95
CA ILE A 40 -6.80 -0.57 2.92
C ILE A 40 -6.08 -0.02 1.69
N LEU A 41 -5.05 -0.72 1.26
CA LEU A 41 -4.33 -0.46 0.03
C LEU A 41 -4.84 -1.41 -1.05
N SER A 42 -5.10 -0.89 -2.24
CA SER A 42 -5.56 -1.66 -3.40
C SER A 42 -4.73 -1.32 -4.62
N ALA A 43 -4.45 -2.33 -5.45
CA ALA A 43 -3.92 -2.13 -6.78
C ALA A 43 -5.04 -1.68 -7.72
N SER A 44 -4.83 -0.57 -8.43
CA SER A 44 -5.85 0.10 -9.26
C SER A 44 -6.29 -0.74 -10.45
N ASN A 45 -5.44 -1.65 -10.92
CA ASN A 45 -5.70 -2.46 -12.10
C ASN A 45 -6.48 -3.75 -11.77
N GLY A 46 -6.89 -3.95 -10.50
CA GLY A 46 -7.61 -5.14 -10.06
C GLY A 46 -6.81 -6.45 -10.22
N ARG A 47 -5.49 -6.33 -10.38
CA ARG A 47 -4.54 -7.44 -10.51
C ARG A 47 -3.95 -7.80 -9.16
N ASP A 48 -3.33 -8.97 -9.14
CA ASP A 48 -2.64 -9.50 -7.99
C ASP A 48 -1.36 -8.70 -7.73
N ALA A 49 -1.25 -8.12 -6.53
CA ALA A 49 -0.08 -7.38 -6.10
C ALA A 49 0.75 -8.22 -5.14
N ILE A 50 2.07 -8.15 -5.29
CA ILE A 50 3.00 -8.68 -4.29
C ILE A 50 3.23 -7.56 -3.29
N TRP A 51 2.83 -7.80 -2.06
CA TRP A 51 3.00 -6.84 -0.99
C TRP A 51 4.15 -7.26 -0.08
N SER A 52 4.93 -6.28 0.37
CA SER A 52 6.02 -6.45 1.33
C SER A 52 5.87 -5.50 2.52
N GLY A 53 6.66 -5.73 3.57
CA GLY A 53 6.62 -4.94 4.80
C GLY A 53 5.35 -5.19 5.60
N ALA A 54 4.63 -4.14 5.96
CA ALA A 54 3.43 -4.24 6.80
C ALA A 54 2.21 -4.89 6.09
N CYS A 55 2.33 -5.08 4.78
CA CYS A 55 1.35 -5.75 3.94
C CYS A 55 1.79 -7.14 3.48
N ALA A 56 2.92 -7.64 3.97
CA ALA A 56 3.44 -8.95 3.58
C ALA A 56 2.44 -10.06 3.95
N GLY A 57 1.64 -10.47 2.97
CA GLY A 57 0.74 -11.61 3.06
C GLY A 57 1.50 -12.92 2.84
N SER A 58 1.04 -13.99 3.47
CA SER A 58 1.64 -15.33 3.53
C SER A 58 1.64 -16.09 2.19
N GLY A 59 2.14 -15.49 1.10
CA GLY A 59 2.34 -16.14 -0.21
C GLY A 59 1.19 -16.00 -1.19
N ASN A 60 0.00 -15.59 -0.76
CA ASN A 60 -1.04 -15.13 -1.69
C ASN A 60 -0.72 -13.70 -2.12
N LYS A 61 -1.00 -13.37 -3.38
CA LYS A 61 -0.83 -12.04 -3.96
C LYS A 61 -2.17 -11.29 -3.93
N PRO A 62 -2.70 -10.92 -2.74
CA PRO A 62 -4.04 -10.36 -2.68
C PRO A 62 -4.08 -9.03 -3.43
N LYS A 63 -5.21 -8.75 -4.08
CA LYS A 63 -5.45 -7.46 -4.76
C LYS A 63 -5.51 -6.28 -3.79
N ILE A 64 -5.78 -6.59 -2.52
CA ILE A 64 -5.97 -5.67 -1.41
C ILE A 64 -5.08 -6.07 -0.24
N CYS A 65 -4.37 -5.11 0.31
CA CYS A 65 -3.74 -5.22 1.61
C CYS A 65 -4.52 -4.37 2.64
N LYS A 66 -4.77 -4.92 3.83
CA LYS A 66 -5.22 -4.14 4.98
C LYS A 66 -4.08 -4.03 5.98
N VAL A 67 -3.71 -2.79 6.31
CA VAL A 67 -2.63 -2.49 7.26
C VAL A 67 -3.14 -1.57 8.38
N THR A 68 -2.69 -1.80 9.61
CA THR A 68 -2.99 -0.94 10.75
C THR A 68 -1.75 -0.16 11.13
N ILE A 69 -1.83 1.18 11.07
CA ILE A 69 -0.72 2.09 11.34
C ILE A 69 -0.56 2.24 12.84
N THR A 70 0.29 1.44 13.47
CA THR A 70 0.64 1.59 14.90
C THR A 70 1.85 2.52 15.11
N GLY A 71 2.56 2.89 14.05
CA GLY A 71 3.75 3.74 14.12
C GLY A 71 4.31 4.11 12.74
N ASN A 72 5.62 3.92 12.55
CA ASN A 72 6.27 4.04 11.25
C ASN A 72 6.03 2.74 10.48
N THR A 73 5.28 2.83 9.40
CA THR A 73 4.84 1.67 8.61
C THR A 73 5.39 1.83 7.20
N LEU A 74 5.99 0.75 6.66
CA LEU A 74 6.50 0.70 5.29
C LEU A 74 5.78 -0.41 4.53
N VAL A 75 5.38 -0.11 3.29
CA VAL A 75 4.77 -1.04 2.35
C VAL A 75 5.47 -0.90 0.99
N THR A 76 5.70 -2.02 0.31
CA THR A 76 6.31 -2.09 -1.02
C THR A 76 5.57 -3.10 -1.88
#